data_AF-A0AAJ1ZJG7-F1
#
_entry.id   AF-A0AAJ1ZJG7-F1
#
_cell.length_a   1.000
_cell.length_b   1.000
_cell.length_c   1.000
_cell.angle_alpha   90.00
_cell.angle_beta   90.00
_cell.angle_gamma   90.00
#
_symmetry.space_group_name_H-M   'P 1'
#
loop_
_entity.id
_entity.type
_entity.pdbx_description
1 polymer ?
#
loop_
_entity_poly.entity_id
_entity_poly.type
_entity_poly.pdbx_seq_one_letter_code
_entity_poly.pdbx_strand_id
1 'polypeptide(L)' 'MRAAISFGNDTDTTAAVACGLAGIKYGINGIPVRWLERLRGYEIVEPLLALLARMR' A
#
# COMPACT_ATOMS: atom_id res chain seq x y z
N MET A 1 8.24 -3.61 7.06
CA MET A 1 8.65 -2.88 5.83
C MET A 1 10.09 -3.20 5.41
N ARG A 2 11.12 -2.86 6.20
CA ARG A 2 12.54 -3.04 5.79
C ARG A 2 12.89 -4.47 5.36
N ALA A 3 12.34 -5.48 6.04
CA ALA A 3 12.59 -6.89 5.70
C ALA A 3 12.11 -7.31 4.31
N ALA A 4 10.98 -6.79 3.82
CA ALA A 4 10.48 -7.08 2.47
C ALA A 4 11.28 -6.34 1.38
N ILE A 5 11.88 -5.20 1.74
CA ILE A 5 12.66 -4.35 0.84
C ILE A 5 14.11 -4.88 0.68
N SER A 6 14.63 -5.62 1.67
CA SER A 6 16.04 -6.03 1.72
C SER A 6 16.40 -7.30 0.93
N PHE A 7 15.46 -7.96 0.24
CA PHE A 7 15.72 -9.24 -0.47
C PHE A 7 16.22 -9.13 -1.91
N GLY A 8 16.50 -7.91 -2.39
CA GLY A 8 17.45 -7.64 -3.49
C GLY A 8 17.09 -8.07 -4.92
N ASN A 9 16.15 -9.00 -5.14
CA ASN A 9 15.93 -9.61 -6.47
C ASN A 9 14.53 -9.37 -7.07
N ASP A 10 13.48 -9.32 -6.25
CA ASP A 10 12.09 -8.98 -6.64
C ASP A 10 11.39 -8.26 -5.50
N THR A 11 12.01 -7.15 -5.15
CA THR A 11 11.70 -6.36 -3.98
C THR A 11 10.35 -5.65 -4.12
N ASP A 12 10.00 -5.22 -5.33
CA ASP A 12 8.80 -4.43 -5.59
C ASP A 12 7.53 -5.29 -5.49
N THR A 13 7.56 -6.51 -6.04
CA THR A 13 6.41 -7.45 -5.96
C THR A 13 6.20 -7.94 -4.53
N THR A 14 7.28 -8.33 -3.85
CA THR A 14 7.23 -8.78 -2.45
C THR A 14 6.76 -7.65 -1.52
N ALA A 15 7.25 -6.42 -1.75
CA ALA A 15 6.82 -5.26 -1.01
C ALA A 15 5.34 -4.94 -1.27
N ALA A 16 4.85 -5.02 -2.52
CA ALA A 16 3.46 -4.74 -2.85
C ALA A 16 2.49 -5.71 -2.12
N VAL A 17 2.77 -7.02 -2.15
CA VAL A 17 1.95 -8.03 -1.46
C VAL A 17 2.00 -7.85 0.06
N ALA A 18 3.21 -7.69 0.63
CA ALA A 18 3.37 -7.49 2.06
C ALA A 18 2.69 -6.19 2.55
N CYS A 19 2.76 -5.11 1.76
CA CYS A 19 2.09 -3.84 2.06
C CYS A 19 0.57 -3.95 1.93
N GLY A 20 0.06 -4.67 0.94
CA GLY A 20 -1.38 -4.93 0.80
C GLY A 20 -1.96 -5.66 2.01
N LEU A 21 -1.29 -6.74 2.46
CA LEU A 21 -1.69 -7.49 3.66
C LEU A 21 -1.57 -6.65 4.94
N ALA A 22 -0.49 -5.86 5.07
CA ALA A 22 -0.34 -4.94 6.19
C ALA A 22 -1.43 -3.86 6.19
N GLY A 23 -1.83 -3.35 5.03
CA GLY A 23 -2.91 -2.38 4.88
C GLY A 23 -4.28 -2.93 5.32
N ILE A 24 -4.55 -4.21 5.05
CA ILE A 24 -5.76 -4.88 5.56
C ILE A 24 -5.72 -5.00 7.09
N LYS A 25 -4.55 -5.35 7.66
CA LYS A 25 -4.41 -5.59 9.10
C LYS A 25 -4.37 -4.31 9.96
N TYR A 26 -3.67 -3.28 9.49
CA TYR A 26 -3.41 -2.06 10.25
C TYR A 26 -4.24 -0.86 9.76
N GLY A 27 -4.97 -1.02 8.66
CA GLY A 27 -5.69 0.08 8.01
C GLY A 27 -4.77 1.13 7.42
N ILE A 28 -5.37 2.12 6.75
CA ILE A 28 -4.63 3.24 6.14
C ILE A 28 -3.88 4.10 7.17
N ASN A 29 -4.39 4.17 8.40
CA ASN A 29 -3.77 4.89 9.52
C ASN A 29 -2.43 4.26 9.97
N GLY A 30 -2.17 3.00 9.61
CA GLY A 30 -0.88 2.34 9.85
C GLY A 30 0.20 2.72 8.83
N ILE A 31 -0.15 3.44 7.76
CA ILE A 31 0.76 3.85 6.70
C ILE A 31 1.25 5.29 6.96
N PRO A 32 2.57 5.55 7.00
CA PRO A 32 3.09 6.91 7.13
C PRO A 32 2.57 7.84 6.02
N VAL A 33 1.98 8.98 6.41
CA VAL A 33 1.40 9.96 5.47
C VAL A 33 2.36 10.37 4.36
N ARG A 34 3.64 10.62 4.70
CA ARG A 34 4.72 10.94 3.74
C ARG A 34 4.93 9.90 2.63
N TRP A 35 4.48 8.66 2.82
CA TRP A 35 4.56 7.61 1.79
C TRP A 35 3.37 7.66 0.85
N LEU A 36 2.18 7.97 1.37
CA LEU A 36 0.99 8.21 0.56
C LEU A 36 1.20 9.44 -0.33
N GLU A 37 1.74 10.53 0.23
CA GLU A 37 2.07 11.76 -0.52
C GLU A 37 3.11 11.55 -1.64
N ARG A 38 3.96 10.52 -1.51
CA ARG A 38 4.99 10.18 -2.50
C ARG A 38 4.58 9.03 -3.42
N LEU A 39 3.39 8.46 -3.23
CA LEU A 39 2.89 7.36 -4.04
C LEU A 39 2.46 7.91 -5.40
N ARG A 40 3.15 7.49 -6.46
CA ARG A 40 2.72 7.81 -7.83
C ARG A 40 1.41 7.11 -8.15
N GLY A 41 0.44 7.83 -8.71
CA GLY A 41 -0.89 7.29 -9.02
C GLY A 41 -1.83 7.22 -7.81
N TYR A 42 -1.53 7.91 -6.71
CA TYR A 42 -2.43 8.03 -5.56
C TYR A 42 -3.81 8.55 -6.00
N GLU A 43 -3.83 9.51 -6.93
CA GLU A 43 -5.01 10.09 -7.54
C GLU A 43 -5.88 9.08 -8.34
N ILE A 44 -5.31 7.96 -8.77
CA ILE A 44 -6.02 6.86 -9.45
C ILE A 44 -6.55 5.87 -8.41
N VAL A 45 -5.75 5.56 -7.38
CA VAL A 45 -6.06 4.52 -6.39
C VAL A 45 -7.11 4.99 -5.38
N GLU A 46 -7.06 6.25 -4.95
CA GLU A 46 -8.00 6.82 -3.98
C GLU A 46 -9.49 6.68 -4.40
N PRO A 47 -9.92 7.07 -5.62
CA PRO A 47 -11.31 6.89 -6.03
C PRO A 47 -11.71 5.42 -6.18
N LEU A 48 -10.79 4.53 -6.56
CA LEU A 48 -11.05 3.08 -6.63
C LEU A 48 -11.27 2.49 -5.24
N LEU A 49 -10.48 2.91 -4.24
CA LEU A 49 -10.68 2.52 -2.84
C LEU A 49 -12.05 2.99 -2.33
N ALA A 50 -12.45 4.22 -2.64
CA ALA A 50 -13.76 4.74 -2.27
C ALA A 50 -14.91 3.97 -2.94
N LEU A 51 -14.74 3.54 -4.20
CA LEU A 51 -15.70 2.69 -4.91
C LEU A 51 -15.82 1.31 -4.25
N LEU A 52 -14.69 0.65 -3.99
CA LEU A 52 -14.65 -0.68 -3.37
C LEU A 52 -15.22 -0.66 -1.94
N ALA A 53 -14.96 0.42 -1.18
CA ALA A 53 -15.53 0.59 0.16
C ALA A 53 -17.05 0.76 0.15
N ARG A 54 -17.63 1.28 -0.94
CA ARG A 54 -19.08 1.42 -1.13
C ARG A 54 -19.76 0.14 -1.62
N MET A 55 -19.01 -0.81 -2.16
CA MET A 55 -19.51 -2.12 -2.60
C MET A 55 -19.64 -3.14 -1.46
N ARG A 56 -19.51 -2.69 -0.21
CA ARG A 56 -19.59 -3.50 1.00
C ARG A 56 -20.96 -3.40 1.66
#